data_AF-A0A6N2UV20-F1
#
_entry.id   AF-A0A6N2UV20-F1
#
_cell.length_a   1.000
_cell.length_b   1.000
_cell.length_c   1.000
_cell.angle_alpha   90.00
_cell.angle_beta   90.00
_cell.angle_gamma   90.00
#
_symmetry.space_group_name_H-M   'P 1'
#
loop_
_entity.id
_entity.type
_entity.pdbx_description
1 polymer ?
#
loop_
_entity_poly.entity_id
_entity_poly.type
_entity_poly.pdbx_seq_one_letter_code
_entity_poly.pdbx_strand_id
1 'polypeptide(L)'
;MKKIIIGVMIVISFVFVLKISCVQAQNIMGDETSQEENCEQLNWTLENGILIIYGQGKIPMDFFEDNSIDPDQPKELIIKRGITEIEPDVFRECNSLKKVTLPDGLETIGPRAFQECQNLDYIEIPDTVTYLGREAFLLCSKLKYVKLSKGLKSISGAAFENCASLESICIPEGVETIDWYAFNFCRRLKMIMIPNSLKDINPMVSYEFPVKLVAMDDNPVIEEAVKRFPELSYVRKKDYICNHRNNDYSIETATKDKDGKAIFICERCGETSIGILPRVQKAVMKKQTFRYQKGEEQHPWIDIIKSDGTKLAKRYYQITYPKNSMYPGTYQATVKLKNGYEGSMNVEYTILKAQQYLHRNSNKMITKSWDEPFYVNLNKYPSNCKFQWKSSDPKIASVDMQGKIIGKKRGTCKIYVYAKEDEHYERSATVSIKVKIVPGKIKKIHLKRISGRKLKVTWKKDTRFDGYWVDYGTKKNMLDSRQLTINNSNKNRIYLKNLKHKKKYYVIVRGYKKVKKGKRYIPEFSPVNKLTITI
;
A
#
# COMPACT_ATOMS: atom_id res chain seq x y z
N MET A 1 58.77 -51.10 -10.27
CA MET A 1 57.34 -51.36 -10.53
C MET A 1 56.49 -50.72 -9.43
N LYS A 2 55.20 -50.46 -9.72
CA LYS A 2 54.09 -50.03 -8.83
C LYS A 2 54.29 -50.31 -7.32
N LYS A 3 53.84 -49.47 -6.37
CA LYS A 3 52.57 -48.73 -6.34
C LYS A 3 52.58 -47.55 -5.34
N ILE A 4 51.80 -46.51 -5.61
CA ILE A 4 51.50 -45.38 -4.70
C ILE A 4 50.28 -45.73 -3.83
N ILE A 5 50.30 -45.37 -2.55
CA ILE A 5 49.09 -45.05 -1.77
C ILE A 5 49.36 -43.77 -0.95
N ILE A 6 48.42 -42.84 -0.99
CA ILE A 6 48.46 -41.53 -0.32
C ILE A 6 47.65 -41.64 0.99
N GLY A 7 48.23 -41.20 2.12
CA GLY A 7 47.55 -41.08 3.41
C GLY A 7 47.56 -39.63 3.89
N VAL A 8 46.39 -39.06 4.17
CA VAL A 8 46.20 -37.64 4.50
C VAL A 8 46.62 -37.35 5.95
N MET A 9 47.39 -36.29 6.17
CA MET A 9 47.61 -35.76 7.52
C MET A 9 46.32 -35.13 8.05
N ILE A 10 45.78 -35.69 9.13
CA ILE A 10 44.86 -34.99 10.02
C ILE A 10 45.67 -34.62 11.27
N VAL A 11 45.84 -33.32 11.50
CA VAL A 11 46.49 -32.80 12.71
C VAL A 11 45.49 -32.93 13.86
N ILE A 12 45.70 -33.91 14.74
CA ILE A 12 44.91 -34.07 15.97
C ILE A 12 45.49 -33.10 17.01
N SER A 13 44.79 -31.98 17.23
CA SER A 13 45.02 -31.15 18.41
C SER A 13 44.28 -31.75 19.61
N PHE A 14 45.04 -32.09 20.65
CA PHE A 14 44.52 -32.59 21.92
C PHE A 14 43.51 -31.63 22.55
N VAL A 15 42.38 -32.17 23.02
CA VAL A 15 41.57 -31.55 24.08
C VAL A 15 41.49 -32.55 25.23
N PHE A 16 42.01 -32.14 26.38
CA PHE A 16 41.92 -32.90 27.63
C PHE A 16 40.46 -32.89 28.12
N VAL A 17 39.84 -34.05 28.24
CA VAL A 17 38.57 -34.22 28.97
C VAL A 17 38.89 -34.92 30.29
N LEU A 18 39.10 -34.13 31.34
CA LEU A 18 39.18 -34.61 32.70
C LEU A 18 37.76 -34.94 33.18
N LYS A 19 37.34 -36.20 32.99
CA LYS A 19 36.20 -36.75 33.73
C LYS A 19 36.65 -37.06 35.16
N ILE A 20 36.18 -36.26 36.11
CA ILE A 20 36.04 -36.69 37.50
C ILE A 20 34.58 -36.42 37.87
N SER A 21 33.80 -37.50 37.95
CA SER A 21 32.50 -37.52 38.60
C SER A 21 32.62 -38.58 39.69
N CYS A 22 32.22 -38.23 40.92
CA CYS A 22 32.53 -39.00 42.11
C CYS A 22 32.03 -40.45 42.04
N VAL A 23 32.95 -41.42 42.11
CA VAL A 23 32.68 -42.82 42.41
C VAL A 23 33.83 -43.36 43.27
N GLN A 24 33.46 -44.10 44.33
CA GLN A 24 34.33 -44.89 45.22
C GLN A 24 35.25 -44.13 46.19
N ALA A 25 34.63 -43.75 47.32
CA ALA A 25 35.29 -43.80 48.63
C ALA A 25 34.51 -44.71 49.61
N GLN A 26 34.19 -45.94 49.19
CA GLN A 26 33.89 -47.08 50.10
C GLN A 26 33.76 -48.39 49.31
N ASN A 27 34.63 -49.36 49.62
CA ASN A 27 34.33 -50.80 49.56
C ASN A 27 35.47 -51.59 50.22
N ILE A 28 35.44 -51.67 51.56
CA ILE A 28 36.07 -52.75 52.31
C ILE A 28 35.01 -53.35 53.24
N MET A 29 34.38 -54.41 52.75
CA MET A 29 33.51 -55.37 53.44
C MET A 29 32.23 -54.87 54.13
N GLY A 30 31.08 -55.43 53.70
CA GLY A 30 29.96 -55.71 54.61
C GLY A 30 28.63 -55.05 54.29
N ASP A 31 27.82 -55.77 53.50
CA ASP A 31 26.38 -56.01 53.70
C ASP A 31 25.31 -54.89 53.59
N GLU A 32 24.09 -55.38 53.33
CA GLU A 32 22.75 -54.78 53.42
C GLU A 32 22.41 -53.39 52.84
N THR A 33 21.55 -53.44 51.80
CA THR A 33 20.42 -52.53 51.53
C THR A 33 20.58 -51.01 51.74
N SER A 34 20.70 -50.29 50.63
CA SER A 34 20.08 -48.97 50.47
C SER A 34 19.32 -48.90 49.13
N GLN A 35 18.15 -48.29 49.13
CA GLN A 35 17.42 -48.04 47.89
C GLN A 35 18.17 -46.97 47.09
N GLU A 36 18.48 -47.22 45.83
CA GLU A 36 19.00 -46.20 44.93
C GLU A 36 17.89 -45.17 44.68
N GLU A 37 17.95 -44.04 45.39
CA GLU A 37 17.17 -42.87 45.04
C GLU A 37 17.56 -42.41 43.63
N ASN A 38 16.54 -42.02 42.86
CA ASN A 38 16.63 -41.84 41.41
C ASN A 38 17.41 -40.56 41.08
N CYS A 39 18.75 -40.67 41.09
CA CYS A 39 19.66 -39.53 41.09
C CYS A 39 19.46 -38.64 39.85
N GLU A 40 19.13 -37.37 40.08
CA GLU A 40 18.89 -36.37 39.04
C GLU A 40 20.19 -36.10 38.27
N GLN A 41 20.42 -36.84 37.18
CA GLN A 41 21.67 -36.79 36.44
C GLN A 41 21.78 -35.53 35.58
N LEU A 42 22.09 -34.41 36.23
CA LEU A 42 22.53 -33.18 35.60
C LEU A 42 23.86 -33.40 34.88
N ASN A 43 23.94 -32.88 33.67
CA ASN A 43 25.14 -32.83 32.86
C ASN A 43 25.38 -31.38 32.45
N TRP A 44 26.66 -31.00 32.30
CA TRP A 44 27.04 -29.65 31.94
C TRP A 44 28.28 -29.61 31.05
N THR A 45 28.49 -28.47 30.40
CA THR A 45 29.70 -28.14 29.66
C THR A 45 30.01 -26.65 29.83
N LEU A 46 31.27 -26.30 30.10
CA LEU A 46 31.75 -24.92 30.12
C LEU A 46 32.85 -24.74 29.09
N GLU A 47 32.55 -24.10 27.97
CA GLU A 47 33.51 -23.84 26.88
C GLU A 47 33.46 -22.38 26.46
N ASN A 48 34.62 -21.73 26.34
CA ASN A 48 34.75 -20.32 25.92
C ASN A 48 33.91 -19.31 26.75
N GLY A 49 33.56 -19.65 27.99
CA GLY A 49 32.66 -18.86 28.84
C GLY A 49 31.17 -19.06 28.55
N ILE A 50 30.78 -20.12 27.84
CA ILE A 50 29.39 -20.55 27.67
C ILE A 50 29.16 -21.77 28.55
N LEU A 51 28.35 -21.62 29.60
CA LEU A 51 27.89 -22.72 30.46
C LEU A 51 26.57 -23.26 29.92
N ILE A 52 26.54 -24.55 29.58
CA ILE A 52 25.32 -25.24 29.17
C ILE A 52 25.00 -26.30 30.23
N ILE A 53 23.77 -26.28 30.76
CA ILE A 53 23.28 -27.25 31.77
C ILE A 53 22.06 -27.97 31.19
N TYR A 54 22.03 -29.30 31.31
CA TYR A 54 20.98 -30.16 30.77
C TYR A 54 20.80 -31.44 31.58
N GLY A 55 19.57 -31.93 31.70
CA GLY A 55 19.24 -33.06 32.56
C GLY A 55 17.73 -33.14 32.78
N GLN A 56 17.32 -33.72 33.90
CA GLN A 56 15.96 -33.66 34.45
C GLN A 56 16.05 -33.19 35.90
N GLY A 57 15.01 -32.52 36.39
CA GLY A 57 14.91 -32.10 37.80
C GLY A 57 15.32 -30.66 38.05
N LYS A 58 16.02 -30.40 39.15
CA LYS A 58 16.43 -29.05 39.60
C LYS A 58 17.92 -28.82 39.40
N ILE A 59 18.37 -27.56 39.36
CA ILE A 59 19.80 -27.23 39.51
C ILE A 59 20.04 -26.95 41.00
N PRO A 60 20.87 -27.73 41.71
CA PRO A 60 21.07 -27.59 43.16
C PRO A 60 21.93 -26.38 43.51
N MET A 61 21.73 -25.84 44.72
CA MET A 61 22.48 -24.68 45.25
C MET A 61 24.00 -24.84 45.10
N ASP A 62 24.53 -26.01 45.43
CA ASP A 62 25.97 -26.29 45.49
C ASP A 62 26.59 -26.61 44.11
N PHE A 63 25.86 -26.41 43.01
CA PHE A 63 26.26 -26.80 41.65
C PHE A 63 27.67 -26.32 41.24
N PHE A 64 28.06 -25.09 41.61
CA PHE A 64 29.40 -24.58 41.28
C PHE A 64 30.50 -25.24 42.12
N GLU A 65 30.24 -25.52 43.40
CA GLU A 65 31.19 -26.16 44.31
C GLU A 65 31.42 -27.63 43.94
N ASP A 66 30.34 -28.41 43.81
CA ASP A 66 30.36 -29.83 43.44
C ASP A 66 31.09 -30.10 42.12
N ASN A 67 31.00 -29.16 41.18
CA ASN A 67 31.60 -29.27 39.85
C ASN A 67 32.92 -28.50 39.71
N SER A 68 33.41 -27.88 40.80
CA SER A 68 34.65 -27.08 40.84
C SER A 68 34.71 -26.00 39.75
N ILE A 69 33.58 -25.36 39.48
CA ILE A 69 33.45 -24.26 38.52
C ILE A 69 33.54 -22.94 39.29
N ASP A 70 34.38 -22.01 38.85
CA ASP A 70 34.40 -20.64 39.36
C ASP A 70 33.17 -19.86 38.81
N PRO A 71 32.28 -19.33 39.68
CA PRO A 71 31.07 -18.60 39.28
C PRO A 71 31.29 -17.42 38.35
N ASP A 72 32.50 -16.86 38.30
CA ASP A 72 32.84 -15.71 37.45
C ASP A 72 33.42 -16.08 36.06
N GLN A 73 33.52 -17.39 35.74
CA GLN A 73 33.86 -17.86 34.39
C GLN A 73 32.72 -17.74 33.35
N PRO A 74 31.45 -18.10 33.63
CA PRO A 74 30.38 -18.00 32.64
C PRO A 74 30.03 -16.55 32.24
N LYS A 75 29.98 -16.32 30.93
CA LYS A 75 29.51 -15.09 30.27
C LYS A 75 28.15 -15.28 29.61
N GLU A 76 27.85 -16.51 29.19
CA GLU A 76 26.53 -16.93 28.72
C GLU A 76 26.12 -18.24 29.41
N LEU A 77 24.87 -18.30 29.86
CA LEU A 77 24.24 -19.47 30.49
C LEU A 77 23.11 -19.98 29.60
N ILE A 78 23.09 -21.28 29.32
CA ILE A 78 22.05 -21.95 28.52
C ILE A 78 21.55 -23.19 29.27
N ILE A 79 20.42 -23.06 29.95
CA ILE A 79 19.74 -24.17 30.60
C ILE A 79 18.79 -24.82 29.58
N LYS A 80 18.85 -26.15 29.43
CA LYS A 80 18.04 -26.93 28.47
C LYS A 80 16.77 -27.48 29.10
N ARG A 81 15.82 -27.89 28.23
CA ARG A 81 14.55 -28.52 28.63
C ARG A 81 14.78 -29.76 29.49
N GLY A 82 13.88 -29.98 30.45
CA GLY A 82 13.98 -31.03 31.47
C GLY A 82 14.29 -30.49 32.86
N ILE A 83 14.95 -29.32 32.93
CA ILE A 83 15.12 -28.59 34.19
C ILE A 83 13.84 -27.82 34.51
N THR A 84 13.28 -28.07 35.70
CA THR A 84 12.04 -27.47 36.21
C THR A 84 12.28 -26.42 37.29
N GLU A 85 13.41 -26.49 38.01
CA GLU A 85 13.73 -25.59 39.12
C GLU A 85 15.20 -25.13 39.12
N ILE A 86 15.43 -23.90 39.54
CA ILE A 86 16.74 -23.38 39.95
C ILE A 86 16.64 -23.11 41.45
N GLU A 87 17.45 -23.80 42.25
CA GLU A 87 17.48 -23.65 43.71
C GLU A 87 17.96 -22.26 44.19
N PRO A 88 17.93 -21.96 45.50
CA PRO A 88 18.47 -20.71 46.03
C PRO A 88 19.96 -20.52 45.69
N ASP A 89 20.38 -19.26 45.55
CA ASP A 89 21.80 -18.83 45.41
C ASP A 89 22.61 -19.43 44.23
N VAL A 90 22.08 -20.34 43.40
CA VAL A 90 22.82 -21.10 42.37
C VAL A 90 23.73 -20.26 41.47
N PHE A 91 23.24 -19.17 40.88
CA PHE A 91 24.02 -18.27 40.02
C PHE A 91 24.29 -16.92 40.69
N ARG A 92 24.38 -16.93 42.03
CA ARG A 92 24.77 -15.75 42.80
C ARG A 92 26.21 -15.38 42.52
N GLU A 93 26.47 -14.07 42.46
CA GLU A 93 27.81 -13.49 42.26
C GLU A 93 28.50 -13.92 40.95
N CYS A 94 27.75 -14.46 39.98
CA CYS A 94 28.19 -14.64 38.59
C CYS A 94 28.35 -13.28 37.87
N ASN A 95 29.28 -12.43 38.33
CA ASN A 95 29.46 -11.06 37.86
C ASN A 95 29.75 -11.01 36.36
N SER A 96 30.50 -11.95 35.79
CA SER A 96 30.80 -12.05 34.35
C SER A 96 29.58 -12.33 33.45
N LEU A 97 28.48 -12.87 34.00
CA LEU A 97 27.33 -13.35 33.25
C LEU A 97 26.59 -12.20 32.57
N LYS A 98 26.39 -12.30 31.24
CA LYS A 98 25.75 -11.27 30.40
C LYS A 98 24.44 -11.71 29.77
N LYS A 99 24.29 -13.01 29.51
CA LYS A 99 23.18 -13.58 28.75
C LYS A 99 22.73 -14.88 29.38
N VAL A 100 21.43 -15.00 29.61
CA VAL A 100 20.80 -16.19 30.19
C VAL A 100 19.70 -16.68 29.25
N THR A 101 19.71 -17.98 28.95
CA THR A 101 18.66 -18.69 28.24
C THR A 101 18.06 -19.74 29.18
N LEU A 102 16.84 -19.47 29.65
CA LEU A 102 16.05 -20.40 30.48
C LEU A 102 15.21 -21.34 29.58
N PRO A 103 14.88 -22.56 30.03
CA PRO A 103 14.18 -23.53 29.21
C PRO A 103 12.65 -23.37 29.25
N ASP A 104 11.99 -23.84 28.20
CA ASP A 104 10.54 -24.10 28.28
C ASP A 104 10.29 -25.21 29.31
N GLY A 105 9.41 -24.98 30.27
CA GLY A 105 9.12 -25.92 31.37
C GLY A 105 9.83 -25.62 32.68
N LEU A 106 10.59 -24.52 32.79
CA LEU A 106 11.02 -24.01 34.09
C LEU A 106 9.80 -23.49 34.88
N GLU A 107 9.63 -23.93 36.11
CA GLU A 107 8.50 -23.59 37.00
C GLU A 107 8.91 -22.65 38.15
N THR A 108 10.17 -22.78 38.62
CA THR A 108 10.63 -22.16 39.86
C THR A 108 12.01 -21.50 39.69
N ILE A 109 12.15 -20.27 40.17
CA ILE A 109 13.45 -19.60 40.36
C ILE A 109 13.60 -19.24 41.84
N GLY A 110 14.59 -19.83 42.50
CA GLY A 110 14.81 -19.72 43.94
C GLY A 110 15.22 -18.32 44.44
N PRO A 111 15.16 -18.08 45.76
CA PRO A 111 15.69 -16.87 46.37
C PRO A 111 17.17 -16.63 46.03
N ARG A 112 17.55 -15.37 45.77
CA ARG A 112 18.93 -14.96 45.42
C ARG A 112 19.55 -15.68 44.21
N ALA A 113 18.79 -16.45 43.42
CA ALA A 113 19.32 -17.33 42.38
C ALA A 113 20.18 -16.62 41.30
N PHE A 114 20.00 -15.32 41.07
CA PHE A 114 20.85 -14.49 40.20
C PHE A 114 21.33 -13.22 40.92
N GLN A 115 21.38 -13.20 42.26
CA GLN A 115 21.88 -12.07 43.03
C GLN A 115 23.28 -11.68 42.54
N GLU A 116 23.56 -10.38 42.41
CA GLU A 116 24.87 -9.85 42.02
C GLU A 116 25.39 -10.36 40.66
N CYS A 117 24.51 -10.80 39.76
CA CYS A 117 24.82 -10.92 38.33
C CYS A 117 25.04 -9.53 37.69
N GLN A 118 26.13 -8.84 38.04
CA GLN A 118 26.33 -7.41 37.75
C GLN A 118 26.48 -7.06 36.25
N ASN A 119 26.84 -8.02 35.39
CA ASN A 119 26.90 -7.79 33.94
C ASN A 119 25.65 -8.22 33.16
N LEU A 120 24.65 -8.82 33.81
CA LEU A 120 23.41 -9.26 33.17
C LEU A 120 22.59 -8.02 32.77
N ASP A 121 22.39 -7.79 31.47
CA ASP A 121 21.66 -6.61 30.98
C ASP A 121 20.19 -6.90 30.62
N TYR A 122 19.85 -8.18 30.47
CA TYR A 122 18.54 -8.65 30.05
C TYR A 122 18.26 -10.11 30.47
N ILE A 123 17.02 -10.41 30.87
CA ILE A 123 16.52 -11.78 31.03
C ILE A 123 15.04 -11.94 30.60
N GLU A 124 14.70 -13.11 30.06
CA GLU A 124 13.31 -13.56 29.85
C GLU A 124 13.01 -14.72 30.79
N ILE A 125 12.02 -14.51 31.66
CA ILE A 125 11.46 -15.56 32.51
C ILE A 125 10.37 -16.29 31.70
N PRO A 126 10.46 -17.62 31.48
CA PRO A 126 9.47 -18.38 30.72
C PRO A 126 8.07 -18.28 31.34
N ASP A 127 7.02 -18.23 30.51
CA ASP A 127 5.62 -18.11 30.97
C ASP A 127 5.15 -19.31 31.84
N THR A 128 5.95 -20.39 31.93
CA THR A 128 5.75 -21.54 32.85
C THR A 128 6.19 -21.27 34.29
N VAL A 129 7.03 -20.26 34.53
CA VAL A 129 7.52 -19.95 35.88
C VAL A 129 6.38 -19.36 36.71
N THR A 130 6.05 -19.98 37.83
CA THR A 130 4.98 -19.54 38.75
C THR A 130 5.53 -18.87 40.01
N TYR A 131 6.79 -19.16 40.36
CA TYR A 131 7.48 -18.61 41.52
C TYR A 131 8.80 -17.93 41.14
N LEU A 132 9.00 -16.70 41.65
CA LEU A 132 10.25 -15.96 41.60
C LEU A 132 10.63 -15.58 43.03
N GLY A 133 11.76 -16.09 43.52
CA GLY A 133 12.15 -15.96 44.92
C GLY A 133 12.50 -14.53 45.38
N ARG A 134 12.51 -14.37 46.71
CA ARG A 134 13.03 -13.17 47.39
C ARG A 134 14.46 -12.88 46.92
N GLU A 135 14.77 -11.61 46.65
CA GLU A 135 16.12 -11.16 46.23
C GLU A 135 16.66 -11.80 44.93
N ALA A 136 15.82 -12.46 44.11
CA ALA A 136 16.29 -13.26 42.97
C ALA A 136 17.17 -12.52 41.96
N PHE A 137 16.97 -11.22 41.74
CA PHE A 137 17.83 -10.33 40.92
C PHE A 137 18.37 -9.12 41.71
N LEU A 138 18.51 -9.27 43.04
CA LEU A 138 19.14 -8.27 43.90
C LEU A 138 20.52 -7.87 43.35
N LEU A 139 20.81 -6.57 43.30
CA LEU A 139 22.11 -6.01 42.86
C LEU A 139 22.53 -6.35 41.41
N CYS A 140 21.63 -6.81 40.53
CA CYS A 140 21.90 -6.90 39.08
C CYS A 140 22.01 -5.51 38.45
N SER A 141 23.10 -4.79 38.71
CA SER A 141 23.21 -3.35 38.49
C SER A 141 23.10 -2.90 37.02
N LYS A 142 23.45 -3.77 36.05
CA LYS A 142 23.29 -3.52 34.61
C LYS A 142 21.98 -4.04 34.01
N LEU A 143 21.12 -4.71 34.79
CA LEU A 143 19.85 -5.24 34.31
C LEU A 143 18.92 -4.10 33.92
N LYS A 144 18.68 -3.95 32.61
CA LYS A 144 17.87 -2.87 32.04
C LYS A 144 16.44 -3.29 31.78
N TYR A 145 16.26 -4.58 31.46
CA TYR A 145 15.00 -5.12 30.98
C TYR A 145 14.77 -6.53 31.53
N VAL A 146 13.56 -6.78 32.02
CA VAL A 146 13.10 -8.09 32.48
C VAL A 146 11.76 -8.36 31.83
N LYS A 147 11.62 -9.51 31.16
CA LYS A 147 10.28 -10.04 30.85
C LYS A 147 9.91 -11.02 31.96
N LEU A 148 8.93 -10.62 32.77
CA LEU A 148 8.31 -11.47 33.79
C LEU A 148 7.38 -12.51 33.16
N SER A 149 7.21 -13.64 33.84
CA SER A 149 6.31 -14.73 33.46
C SER A 149 4.86 -14.38 33.77
N LYS A 150 3.94 -14.72 32.86
CA LYS A 150 2.48 -14.64 33.10
C LYS A 150 1.96 -15.64 34.15
N GLY A 151 2.76 -16.63 34.55
CA GLY A 151 2.44 -17.57 35.60
C GLY A 151 2.58 -17.01 37.03
N LEU A 152 3.27 -15.86 37.20
CA LEU A 152 3.55 -15.30 38.52
C LEU A 152 2.30 -14.85 39.27
N LYS A 153 2.27 -15.13 40.58
CA LYS A 153 1.25 -14.65 41.51
C LYS A 153 1.67 -13.47 42.37
N SER A 154 2.96 -13.27 42.56
CA SER A 154 3.52 -12.17 43.34
C SER A 154 4.84 -11.69 42.74
N ILE A 155 5.25 -10.48 43.12
CA ILE A 155 6.64 -10.04 43.02
C ILE A 155 7.21 -10.03 44.43
N SER A 156 8.07 -11.01 44.73
CA SER A 156 8.63 -11.20 46.06
C SER A 156 9.53 -10.05 46.51
N GLY A 157 9.72 -9.97 47.83
CA GLY A 157 10.48 -8.88 48.45
C GLY A 157 11.90 -8.75 47.89
N ALA A 158 12.35 -7.52 47.69
CA ALA A 158 13.66 -7.16 47.14
C ALA A 158 14.03 -7.85 45.80
N ALA A 159 13.08 -8.43 45.06
CA ALA A 159 13.37 -9.24 43.86
C ALA A 159 14.20 -8.53 42.79
N PHE A 160 14.09 -7.19 42.66
CA PHE A 160 14.89 -6.36 41.76
C PHE A 160 15.57 -5.19 42.48
N GLU A 161 15.77 -5.30 43.80
CA GLU A 161 16.43 -4.24 44.58
C GLU A 161 17.85 -3.97 44.04
N ASN A 162 18.25 -2.70 43.99
CA ASN A 162 19.51 -2.24 43.38
C ASN A 162 19.74 -2.66 41.90
N CYS A 163 18.69 -3.02 41.14
CA CYS A 163 18.75 -3.04 39.67
C CYS A 163 18.85 -1.59 39.12
N ALA A 164 19.99 -0.93 39.33
CA ALA A 164 20.19 0.49 39.10
C ALA A 164 20.03 0.93 37.62
N SER A 165 20.12 -0.01 36.68
CA SER A 165 19.89 0.23 35.24
C SER A 165 18.47 -0.03 34.76
N LEU A 166 17.57 -0.56 35.59
CA LEU A 166 16.20 -0.90 35.22
C LEU A 166 15.41 0.39 34.96
N GLU A 167 14.87 0.56 33.75
CA GLU A 167 14.22 1.83 33.35
C GLU A 167 12.70 1.80 33.46
N SER A 168 12.11 0.64 33.21
CA SER A 168 10.67 0.38 33.31
C SER A 168 10.41 -1.11 33.46
N ILE A 169 9.35 -1.48 34.19
CA ILE A 169 8.89 -2.87 34.28
C ILE A 169 7.37 -2.96 34.09
N CYS A 170 6.92 -4.04 33.45
CA CYS A 170 5.50 -4.37 33.31
C CYS A 170 5.19 -5.59 34.17
N ILE A 171 4.34 -5.39 35.18
CA ILE A 171 3.90 -6.46 36.08
C ILE A 171 2.77 -7.23 35.36
N PRO A 172 2.89 -8.56 35.18
CA PRO A 172 1.94 -9.31 34.36
C PRO A 172 0.58 -9.48 35.04
N GLU A 173 -0.47 -9.58 34.22
CA GLU A 173 -1.81 -9.97 34.69
C GLU A 173 -1.77 -11.35 35.36
N GLY A 174 -2.46 -11.46 36.49
CA GLY A 174 -2.42 -12.63 37.37
C GLY A 174 -1.57 -12.42 38.63
N VAL A 175 -0.69 -11.40 38.66
CA VAL A 175 0.02 -10.97 39.87
C VAL A 175 -0.94 -10.25 40.81
N GLU A 176 -0.98 -10.70 42.06
CA GLU A 176 -1.91 -10.23 43.09
C GLU A 176 -1.20 -9.37 44.15
N THR A 177 0.10 -9.57 44.41
CA THR A 177 0.88 -8.78 45.37
C THR A 177 2.25 -8.32 44.82
N ILE A 178 2.72 -7.18 45.32
CA ILE A 178 4.11 -6.71 45.17
C ILE A 178 4.65 -6.37 46.57
N ASP A 179 5.68 -7.10 47.00
CA ASP A 179 6.17 -7.09 48.38
C ASP A 179 7.20 -5.97 48.67
N TRP A 180 7.63 -5.86 49.93
CA TRP A 180 8.62 -4.88 50.40
C TRP A 180 9.88 -4.83 49.53
N TYR A 181 10.36 -3.63 49.21
CA TYR A 181 11.62 -3.39 48.51
C TYR A 181 11.75 -3.96 47.10
N ALA A 182 10.69 -4.49 46.50
CA ALA A 182 10.73 -5.17 45.19
C ALA A 182 11.48 -4.41 44.09
N PHE A 183 11.42 -3.06 44.08
CA PHE A 183 12.16 -2.18 43.16
C PHE A 183 12.96 -1.08 43.89
N ASN A 184 13.40 -1.36 45.12
CA ASN A 184 14.15 -0.38 45.90
C ASN A 184 15.52 -0.08 45.27
N PHE A 185 16.00 1.15 45.40
CA PHE A 185 17.25 1.63 44.77
C PHE A 185 17.35 1.40 43.23
N CYS A 186 16.26 1.15 42.51
CA CYS A 186 16.25 1.11 41.05
C CYS A 186 16.38 2.54 40.47
N ARG A 187 17.57 3.15 40.57
CA ARG A 187 17.80 4.59 40.34
C ARG A 187 17.41 5.15 38.96
N ARG A 188 17.18 4.29 37.96
CA ARG A 188 16.71 4.67 36.61
C ARG A 188 15.25 4.32 36.34
N LEU A 189 14.54 3.72 37.30
CA LEU A 189 13.17 3.24 37.13
C LEU A 189 12.20 4.42 37.10
N LYS A 190 11.75 4.77 35.90
CA LYS A 190 10.82 5.88 35.67
C LYS A 190 9.36 5.45 35.87
N MET A 191 9.04 4.16 35.68
CA MET A 191 7.67 3.68 35.53
C MET A 191 7.51 2.19 35.88
N ILE A 192 6.46 1.89 36.65
CA ILE A 192 5.94 0.53 36.84
C ILE A 192 4.53 0.49 36.26
N MET A 193 4.27 -0.47 35.36
CA MET A 193 2.90 -0.77 34.90
C MET A 193 2.25 -1.80 35.81
N ILE A 194 1.07 -1.49 36.31
CA ILE A 194 0.33 -2.29 37.30
C ILE A 194 -0.88 -2.97 36.67
N PRO A 195 -1.05 -4.30 36.81
CA PRO A 195 -2.20 -5.03 36.29
C PRO A 195 -3.48 -4.73 37.09
N ASN A 196 -4.62 -5.09 36.51
CA ASN A 196 -5.91 -5.04 37.19
C ASN A 196 -6.07 -6.17 38.22
N SER A 197 -5.31 -7.27 38.09
CA SER A 197 -5.26 -8.35 39.10
C SER A 197 -4.65 -7.96 40.44
N LEU A 198 -3.96 -6.81 40.54
CA LEU A 198 -3.23 -6.45 41.77
C LEU A 198 -4.20 -6.14 42.92
N LYS A 199 -4.05 -6.87 44.03
CA LYS A 199 -4.87 -6.81 45.25
C LYS A 199 -4.16 -6.10 46.41
N ASP A 200 -2.83 -6.16 46.45
CA ASP A 200 -2.01 -5.47 47.46
C ASP A 200 -0.70 -4.95 46.86
N ILE A 201 -0.22 -3.81 47.37
CA ILE A 201 1.08 -3.25 47.04
C ILE A 201 1.72 -2.68 48.31
N ASN A 202 2.93 -3.14 48.60
CA ASN A 202 3.64 -2.66 49.77
C ASN A 202 4.06 -1.18 49.60
N PRO A 203 4.07 -0.36 50.67
CA PRO A 203 4.69 0.97 50.65
C PRO A 203 6.08 0.99 50.05
N MET A 204 6.93 0.08 50.55
CA MET A 204 8.38 0.22 50.42
C MET A 204 8.89 -0.35 49.10
N VAL A 205 8.01 -0.44 48.09
CA VAL A 205 8.34 -0.96 46.75
C VAL A 205 9.42 -0.13 46.06
N SER A 206 9.51 1.18 46.34
CA SER A 206 10.67 2.02 46.00
C SER A 206 10.80 3.18 46.99
N TYR A 207 11.85 3.21 47.81
CA TYR A 207 12.04 4.23 48.85
C TYR A 207 12.86 5.45 48.38
N GLU A 208 13.74 5.27 47.39
CA GLU A 208 14.39 6.38 46.68
C GLU A 208 13.66 6.65 45.35
N PHE A 209 13.49 7.94 45.05
CA PHE A 209 12.92 8.53 43.81
C PHE A 209 11.40 8.37 43.60
N PRO A 210 10.71 9.41 43.07
CA PRO A 210 9.28 9.35 42.79
C PRO A 210 8.99 8.50 41.55
N VAL A 211 8.70 7.22 41.77
CA VAL A 211 8.26 6.29 40.71
C VAL A 211 6.84 6.64 40.26
N LYS A 212 6.58 6.56 38.95
CA LYS A 212 5.23 6.66 38.38
C LYS A 212 4.59 5.28 38.27
N LEU A 213 3.53 5.07 39.02
CA LEU A 213 2.66 3.90 38.91
C LEU A 213 1.58 4.17 37.87
N VAL A 214 1.52 3.32 36.84
CA VAL A 214 0.49 3.39 35.80
C VAL A 214 -0.40 2.15 35.90
N ALA A 215 -1.59 2.29 36.48
CA ALA A 215 -2.55 1.20 36.56
C ALA A 215 -3.30 1.01 35.24
N MET A 216 -3.53 -0.26 34.87
CA MET A 216 -4.18 -0.64 33.63
C MET A 216 -5.63 -0.13 33.50
N ASP A 217 -6.33 0.15 34.61
CA ASP A 217 -7.63 0.84 34.68
C ASP A 217 -7.75 1.67 36.00
N ASP A 218 -8.95 2.09 36.42
CA ASP A 218 -9.23 2.62 37.77
C ASP A 218 -9.06 1.50 38.84
N ASN A 219 -7.82 1.16 39.21
CA ASN A 219 -7.54 0.18 40.26
C ASN A 219 -7.57 0.84 41.66
N PRO A 220 -8.52 0.49 42.55
CA PRO A 220 -8.67 1.12 43.86
C PRO A 220 -7.52 0.83 44.84
N VAL A 221 -6.80 -0.29 44.67
CA VAL A 221 -5.63 -0.63 45.50
C VAL A 221 -4.52 0.40 45.32
N ILE A 222 -4.32 0.89 44.10
CA ILE A 222 -3.33 1.93 43.83
C ILE A 222 -3.81 3.30 44.31
N GLU A 223 -5.11 3.60 44.21
CA GLU A 223 -5.66 4.82 44.82
C GLU A 223 -5.52 4.84 46.34
N GLU A 224 -5.68 3.70 47.02
CA GLU A 224 -5.49 3.56 48.47
C GLU A 224 -4.01 3.61 48.85
N ALA A 225 -3.15 2.90 48.11
CA ALA A 225 -1.70 2.94 48.31
C ALA A 225 -1.14 4.37 48.21
N VAL A 226 -1.53 5.15 47.19
CA VAL A 226 -1.06 6.54 47.04
C VAL A 226 -1.65 7.50 48.08
N LYS A 227 -2.85 7.22 48.63
CA LYS A 227 -3.35 7.96 49.81
C LYS A 227 -2.53 7.66 51.06
N ARG A 228 -2.05 6.43 51.21
CA ARG A 228 -1.25 5.96 52.34
C ARG A 228 0.23 6.37 52.23
N PHE A 229 0.74 6.52 51.01
CA PHE A 229 2.16 6.70 50.66
C PHE A 229 2.33 7.84 49.63
N PRO A 230 2.41 9.11 50.09
CA PRO A 230 2.45 10.30 49.23
C PRO A 230 3.67 10.41 48.29
N GLU A 231 4.71 9.63 48.52
CA GLU A 231 5.90 9.51 47.68
C GLU A 231 5.63 8.80 46.35
N LEU A 232 4.60 7.96 46.29
CA LEU A 232 4.16 7.28 45.07
C LEU A 232 3.33 8.24 44.21
N SER A 233 3.66 8.31 42.91
CA SER A 233 2.87 9.11 41.97
C SER A 233 1.99 8.20 41.10
N TYR A 234 0.67 8.35 41.23
CA TYR A 234 -0.32 7.58 40.47
C TYR A 234 -0.77 8.30 39.21
N VAL A 235 -0.87 7.57 38.10
CA VAL A 235 -1.56 8.05 36.90
C VAL A 235 -2.38 6.90 36.29
N ARG A 236 -3.67 7.13 36.05
CA ARG A 236 -4.53 6.17 35.34
C ARG A 236 -4.06 6.02 33.90
N LYS A 237 -4.11 4.81 33.32
CA LYS A 237 -3.75 4.57 31.90
C LYS A 237 -4.46 5.53 30.93
N LYS A 238 -5.73 5.87 31.19
CA LYS A 238 -6.53 6.85 30.42
C LYS A 238 -6.07 8.31 30.58
N ASP A 239 -5.48 8.66 31.72
CA ASP A 239 -5.02 10.02 32.05
C ASP A 239 -3.50 10.18 31.86
N TYR A 240 -2.78 9.12 31.45
CA TYR A 240 -1.33 9.14 31.28
C TYR A 240 -0.93 9.91 30.01
N ILE A 241 -0.82 11.24 30.18
CA ILE A 241 -0.28 12.14 29.17
C ILE A 241 1.26 12.04 29.20
N CYS A 242 1.82 11.12 28.43
CA CYS A 242 3.25 11.14 28.13
C CYS A 242 3.62 12.42 27.37
N ASN A 243 4.77 13.00 27.72
CA ASN A 243 5.06 14.42 27.47
C ASN A 243 5.60 14.71 26.05
N HIS A 244 4.92 14.20 25.01
CA HIS A 244 5.32 14.30 23.60
C HIS A 244 4.13 14.63 22.68
N ARG A 245 4.43 15.10 21.46
CA ARG A 245 3.55 16.03 20.72
C ARG A 245 2.33 15.47 19.96
N ASN A 246 2.15 14.15 19.80
CA ASN A 246 1.11 13.59 18.89
C ASN A 246 0.33 12.39 19.47
N ASN A 247 -0.98 12.52 19.73
CA ASN A 247 -1.88 11.48 20.27
C ASN A 247 -1.97 10.19 19.44
N ASP A 248 -1.52 9.06 19.99
CA ASP A 248 -2.07 7.72 19.75
C ASP A 248 -1.74 6.79 20.94
N TYR A 249 -2.58 5.79 21.26
CA TYR A 249 -2.60 5.14 22.58
C TYR A 249 -2.90 3.62 22.56
N SER A 250 -1.98 2.81 23.10
CA SER A 250 -2.25 1.50 23.75
C SER A 250 -0.94 0.96 24.38
N ILE A 251 -1.04 0.12 25.42
CA ILE A 251 0.13 -0.52 26.07
C ILE A 251 -0.28 -1.91 26.58
N GLU A 252 0.54 -2.94 26.29
CA GLU A 252 0.29 -4.36 26.57
C GLU A 252 1.54 -5.10 27.10
N THR A 253 2.21 -5.96 26.31
CA THR A 253 3.20 -6.95 26.78
C THR A 253 4.55 -6.98 26.03
N ALA A 254 5.56 -7.59 26.66
CA ALA A 254 6.96 -7.69 26.20
C ALA A 254 7.22 -8.88 25.26
N THR A 255 8.16 -8.74 24.32
CA THR A 255 8.72 -9.85 23.49
C THR A 255 10.06 -9.46 22.80
N LYS A 256 10.81 -10.42 22.23
CA LYS A 256 12.24 -10.32 21.78
C LYS A 256 12.52 -9.82 20.34
N ASP A 257 13.69 -9.25 20.09
CA ASP A 257 14.25 -8.95 18.77
C ASP A 257 15.22 -10.05 18.24
N LYS A 258 15.82 -9.78 17.07
CA LYS A 258 16.69 -10.69 16.32
C LYS A 258 18.05 -11.00 16.95
N ASP A 259 18.50 -10.19 17.91
CA ASP A 259 19.70 -10.45 18.72
C ASP A 259 19.32 -11.03 20.10
N GLY A 260 18.02 -11.28 20.32
CA GLY A 260 17.46 -11.93 21.50
C GLY A 260 17.03 -11.00 22.62
N LYS A 261 16.93 -9.69 22.39
CA LYS A 261 16.64 -8.68 23.43
C LYS A 261 15.14 -8.33 23.46
N ALA A 262 14.46 -8.36 24.61
CA ALA A 262 13.03 -7.97 24.71
C ALA A 262 12.82 -6.58 25.29
N ILE A 263 11.83 -5.88 24.74
CA ILE A 263 11.80 -4.42 24.79
C ILE A 263 10.28 -3.90 24.57
N PHE A 264 9.86 -2.63 24.88
CA PHE A 264 8.51 -1.96 24.69
C PHE A 264 8.53 -0.45 24.17
N ILE A 265 7.76 -0.01 23.16
CA ILE A 265 7.76 1.41 22.66
C ILE A 265 6.61 2.26 23.24
N CYS A 266 6.88 3.49 23.68
CA CYS A 266 5.82 4.52 23.87
C CYS A 266 5.48 5.25 22.56
N GLU A 267 4.26 5.06 22.05
CA GLU A 267 3.73 5.56 20.75
C GLU A 267 3.91 7.07 20.51
N ARG A 268 3.90 7.88 21.59
CA ARG A 268 4.01 9.35 21.53
C ARG A 268 5.46 9.85 21.49
N CYS A 269 6.39 9.12 22.09
CA CYS A 269 7.74 9.59 22.43
C CYS A 269 8.83 9.10 21.47
N GLY A 270 8.78 7.80 21.13
CA GLY A 270 9.91 7.09 20.52
C GLY A 270 11.06 6.71 21.46
N GLU A 271 10.96 6.94 22.78
CA GLU A 271 11.94 6.39 23.74
C GLU A 271 11.74 4.87 23.82
N THR A 272 12.81 4.13 23.54
CA THR A 272 12.73 2.70 23.23
C THR A 272 12.84 1.83 24.45
N SER A 273 11.90 0.95 24.48
CA SER A 273 12.21 -0.42 24.12
C SER A 273 11.35 -0.82 22.85
N ILE A 274 11.09 -2.08 22.40
CA ILE A 274 10.50 -2.62 21.12
C ILE A 274 10.01 -4.09 21.33
N GLY A 275 8.75 -4.48 21.04
CA GLY A 275 8.26 -5.88 21.15
C GLY A 275 8.09 -6.62 19.80
N ILE A 276 7.85 -7.95 19.80
CA ILE A 276 7.56 -8.77 18.60
C ILE A 276 6.25 -8.34 17.95
N LEU A 277 6.27 -8.36 16.63
CA LEU A 277 5.28 -7.77 15.77
C LEU A 277 4.43 -8.85 15.09
N PRO A 278 3.08 -8.77 15.10
CA PRO A 278 2.22 -9.85 14.60
C PRO A 278 2.50 -10.17 13.12
N ARG A 279 2.77 -11.45 12.81
CA ARG A 279 3.21 -11.89 11.48
C ARG A 279 2.32 -11.32 10.37
N VAL A 280 2.93 -10.66 9.40
CA VAL A 280 2.21 -10.22 8.19
C VAL A 280 1.73 -11.45 7.43
N GLN A 281 0.41 -11.59 7.28
CA GLN A 281 -0.20 -12.68 6.51
C GLN A 281 -0.20 -12.36 5.02
N LYS A 282 -0.58 -11.14 4.66
CA LYS A 282 -0.82 -10.73 3.27
C LYS A 282 -0.81 -9.22 3.12
N ALA A 283 -0.37 -8.77 1.95
CA ALA A 283 -0.72 -7.47 1.43
C ALA A 283 -2.05 -7.55 0.66
N VAL A 284 -2.95 -6.61 0.90
CA VAL A 284 -4.25 -6.53 0.22
C VAL A 284 -4.37 -5.15 -0.41
N MET A 285 -4.40 -5.11 -1.74
CA MET A 285 -4.83 -3.93 -2.47
C MET A 285 -6.30 -3.65 -2.12
N LYS A 286 -6.63 -2.43 -1.67
CA LYS A 286 -8.03 -2.02 -1.52
C LYS A 286 -8.73 -2.14 -2.87
N LYS A 287 -9.98 -2.62 -2.89
CA LYS A 287 -10.77 -2.79 -4.12
C LYS A 287 -10.97 -1.43 -4.81
N GLN A 288 -10.11 -1.14 -5.78
CA GLN A 288 -9.99 0.15 -6.47
C GLN A 288 -9.70 -0.13 -7.95
N THR A 289 -10.22 0.73 -8.83
CA THR A 289 -10.06 0.60 -10.28
C THR A 289 -9.20 1.73 -10.79
N PHE A 290 -7.95 1.42 -11.13
CA PHE A 290 -7.01 2.39 -11.69
C PHE A 290 -7.20 2.46 -13.20
N ARG A 291 -7.26 3.68 -13.72
CA ARG A 291 -7.27 3.95 -15.16
C ARG A 291 -6.14 4.91 -15.47
N TYR A 292 -5.58 4.79 -16.67
CA TYR A 292 -4.52 5.67 -17.13
C TYR A 292 -4.86 7.16 -16.94
N GLN A 293 -3.93 7.91 -16.37
CA GLN A 293 -3.97 9.37 -16.30
C GLN A 293 -2.65 9.90 -16.87
N LYS A 294 -2.74 10.87 -17.79
CA LYS A 294 -1.60 11.22 -18.64
C LYS A 294 -0.50 11.94 -17.85
N GLY A 295 0.59 11.24 -17.58
CA GLY A 295 1.75 11.76 -16.86
C GLY A 295 1.64 11.66 -15.35
N GLU A 296 0.65 10.92 -14.84
CA GLU A 296 0.44 10.69 -13.41
C GLU A 296 0.71 9.21 -13.09
N GLU A 297 1.69 8.94 -12.24
CA GLU A 297 1.95 7.59 -11.73
C GLU A 297 0.78 7.13 -10.83
N GLN A 298 0.38 5.87 -10.99
CA GLN A 298 -0.74 5.29 -10.26
C GLN A 298 -0.20 4.47 -9.09
N HIS A 299 -0.56 4.87 -7.87
CA HIS A 299 -0.07 4.26 -6.64
C HIS A 299 -1.26 3.68 -5.84
N PRO A 300 -1.61 2.39 -6.03
CA PRO A 300 -2.73 1.77 -5.33
C PRO A 300 -2.58 1.82 -3.80
N TRP A 301 -3.68 2.01 -3.07
CA TRP A 301 -3.62 1.85 -1.62
C TRP A 301 -3.57 0.37 -1.25
N ILE A 302 -2.39 -0.07 -0.82
CA ILE A 302 -2.13 -1.40 -0.29
C ILE A 302 -2.20 -1.33 1.24
N ASP A 303 -3.18 -2.02 1.82
CA ASP A 303 -3.27 -2.30 3.25
C ASP A 303 -2.49 -3.59 3.53
N ILE A 304 -1.62 -3.58 4.54
CA ILE A 304 -0.89 -4.78 4.96
C ILE A 304 -1.62 -5.39 6.15
N ILE A 305 -2.00 -6.66 6.05
CA ILE A 305 -2.85 -7.34 7.04
C ILE A 305 -2.00 -8.29 7.87
N LYS A 306 -2.09 -8.12 9.19
CA LYS A 306 -1.42 -8.92 10.21
C LYS A 306 -2.19 -10.20 10.50
N SER A 307 -1.56 -11.15 11.21
CA SER A 307 -2.17 -12.43 11.59
C SER A 307 -3.36 -12.32 12.53
N ASP A 308 -3.44 -11.24 13.29
CA ASP A 308 -4.60 -10.84 14.12
C ASP A 308 -5.76 -10.23 13.31
N GLY A 309 -5.64 -10.14 11.97
CA GLY A 309 -6.65 -9.56 11.07
C GLY A 309 -6.65 -8.02 10.99
N THR A 310 -5.88 -7.34 11.84
CA THR A 310 -5.79 -5.87 11.86
C THR A 310 -4.77 -5.35 10.84
N LYS A 311 -4.78 -4.03 10.60
CA LYS A 311 -3.91 -3.38 9.62
C LYS A 311 -2.59 -2.97 10.24
N LEU A 312 -1.51 -3.22 9.52
CA LEU A 312 -0.20 -2.68 9.84
C LEU A 312 -0.12 -1.19 9.49
N ALA A 313 0.39 -0.36 10.40
CA ALA A 313 0.56 1.06 10.17
C ALA A 313 1.66 1.37 9.13
N LYS A 314 1.48 2.43 8.34
CA LYS A 314 2.38 2.83 7.23
C LYS A 314 3.84 3.03 7.64
N ARG A 315 4.14 3.30 8.91
CA ARG A 315 5.52 3.47 9.41
C ARG A 315 6.35 2.17 9.43
N TYR A 316 5.72 1.01 9.24
CA TYR A 316 6.37 -0.30 9.30
C TYR A 316 6.62 -0.95 7.91
N TYR A 317 6.33 -0.23 6.83
CA TYR A 317 6.60 -0.73 5.48
C TYR A 317 6.83 0.41 4.50
N GLN A 318 7.60 0.13 3.45
CA GLN A 318 7.70 0.98 2.28
C GLN A 318 7.10 0.24 1.09
N ILE A 319 6.18 0.88 0.37
CA ILE A 319 5.79 0.40 -0.96
C ILE A 319 6.71 1.07 -1.98
N THR A 320 7.29 0.29 -2.86
CA THR A 320 8.01 0.75 -4.05
C THR A 320 7.22 0.32 -5.28
N TYR A 321 6.88 1.28 -6.13
CA TYR A 321 6.25 1.01 -7.42
C TYR A 321 7.32 0.94 -8.53
N PRO A 322 7.12 0.11 -9.56
CA PRO A 322 8.00 0.07 -10.70
C PRO A 322 7.92 1.40 -11.45
N LYS A 323 9.06 1.86 -11.98
CA LYS A 323 9.12 3.03 -12.86
C LYS A 323 8.19 2.79 -14.06
N ASN A 324 7.55 3.86 -14.53
CA ASN A 324 6.54 3.81 -15.60
C ASN A 324 5.25 3.06 -15.22
N SER A 325 4.89 3.02 -13.93
CA SER A 325 3.53 2.69 -13.44
C SER A 325 2.51 3.80 -13.74
N MET A 326 2.59 4.34 -14.95
CA MET A 326 1.73 5.37 -15.52
C MET A 326 1.11 4.94 -16.85
N TYR A 327 1.30 3.69 -17.31
CA TYR A 327 0.73 3.19 -18.56
C TYR A 327 -0.23 2.02 -18.28
N PRO A 328 -1.15 1.66 -19.20
CA PRO A 328 -1.97 0.47 -19.02
C PRO A 328 -1.14 -0.81 -19.04
N GLY A 329 -1.41 -1.71 -18.10
CA GLY A 329 -0.67 -2.95 -17.92
C GLY A 329 -0.81 -3.52 -16.51
N THR A 330 -0.26 -4.71 -16.30
CA THR A 330 -0.12 -5.32 -14.97
C THR A 330 1.27 -5.05 -14.43
N TYR A 331 1.32 -4.62 -13.17
CA TYR A 331 2.51 -4.21 -12.46
C TYR A 331 2.57 -4.90 -11.10
N GLN A 332 3.78 -5.11 -10.59
CA GLN A 332 4.01 -5.59 -9.22
C GLN A 332 4.55 -4.45 -8.37
N ALA A 333 3.82 -4.08 -7.32
CA ALA A 333 4.31 -3.21 -6.27
C ALA A 333 5.05 -4.04 -5.23
N THR A 334 6.28 -3.67 -4.87
CA THR A 334 7.04 -4.36 -3.83
C THR A 334 6.82 -3.66 -2.50
N VAL A 335 6.24 -4.37 -1.55
CA VAL A 335 6.15 -3.97 -0.14
C VAL A 335 7.41 -4.50 0.56
N LYS A 336 8.29 -3.61 1.01
CA LYS A 336 9.41 -3.94 1.88
C LYS A 336 9.06 -3.60 3.33
N LEU A 337 9.06 -4.59 4.20
CA LEU A 337 8.78 -4.42 5.62
C LEU A 337 9.97 -3.76 6.34
N LYS A 338 9.70 -3.03 7.43
CA LYS A 338 10.65 -2.20 8.18
C LYS A 338 10.30 -2.13 9.67
N ASN A 339 11.20 -1.55 10.46
CA ASN A 339 10.98 -1.19 11.87
C ASN A 339 10.48 -2.39 12.71
N GLY A 340 11.20 -3.51 12.60
CA GLY A 340 10.93 -4.77 13.31
C GLY A 340 10.09 -5.79 12.52
N TYR A 341 9.40 -5.39 11.46
CA TYR A 341 8.83 -6.36 10.51
C TYR A 341 9.87 -6.71 9.43
N GLU A 342 10.09 -8.00 9.20
CA GLU A 342 11.07 -8.49 8.22
C GLU A 342 10.43 -9.17 7.00
N GLY A 343 11.11 -9.07 5.86
CA GLY A 343 10.69 -9.66 4.57
C GLY A 343 10.13 -8.64 3.57
N SER A 344 9.70 -9.18 2.43
CA SER A 344 9.04 -8.42 1.37
C SER A 344 7.89 -9.22 0.75
N MET A 345 6.96 -8.51 0.13
CA MET A 345 5.85 -9.09 -0.63
C MET A 345 5.66 -8.33 -1.92
N ASN A 346 5.23 -9.01 -2.97
CA ASN A 346 4.78 -8.36 -4.20
C ASN A 346 3.26 -8.36 -4.27
N VAL A 347 2.69 -7.25 -4.71
CA VAL A 347 1.25 -7.09 -4.95
C VAL A 347 1.03 -6.75 -6.40
N GLU A 348 0.31 -7.62 -7.11
CA GLU A 348 -0.11 -7.33 -8.47
C GLU A 348 -1.28 -6.33 -8.49
N TYR A 349 -1.16 -5.35 -9.38
CA TYR A 349 -2.20 -4.40 -9.70
C TYR A 349 -2.22 -4.12 -11.19
N THR A 350 -3.39 -3.83 -11.74
CA THR A 350 -3.56 -3.53 -13.16
C THR A 350 -4.04 -2.10 -13.33
N ILE A 351 -3.30 -1.33 -14.13
CA ILE A 351 -3.76 -0.03 -14.63
C ILE A 351 -4.56 -0.33 -15.91
N LEU A 352 -5.84 -0.01 -15.90
CA LEU A 352 -6.69 -0.16 -17.08
C LEU A 352 -6.47 1.01 -18.05
N LYS A 353 -6.82 0.79 -19.33
CA LYS A 353 -6.86 1.87 -20.31
C LYS A 353 -7.84 2.97 -19.87
N ALA A 354 -7.56 4.22 -20.22
CA ALA A 354 -8.44 5.33 -19.93
C ALA A 354 -9.65 5.34 -20.88
N GLN A 355 -10.81 5.82 -20.41
CA GLN A 355 -11.98 5.95 -21.27
C GLN A 355 -11.84 7.16 -22.20
N GLN A 356 -12.13 6.97 -23.49
CA GLN A 356 -12.23 8.08 -24.44
C GLN A 356 -13.63 8.65 -24.47
N TYR A 357 -13.73 9.94 -24.15
CA TYR A 357 -14.97 10.67 -24.25
C TYR A 357 -15.06 11.30 -25.63
N LEU A 358 -16.12 10.98 -26.37
CA LEU A 358 -16.43 11.61 -27.64
C LEU A 358 -17.90 12.00 -27.65
N HIS A 359 -18.18 13.29 -27.74
CA HIS A 359 -19.54 13.81 -27.82
C HIS A 359 -19.65 14.99 -28.78
N ARG A 360 -20.88 15.35 -29.12
CA ARG A 360 -21.19 16.45 -30.05
C ARG A 360 -22.14 17.43 -29.37
N ASN A 361 -21.83 18.72 -29.45
CA ASN A 361 -22.51 19.80 -28.73
C ASN A 361 -23.97 20.01 -29.16
N SER A 362 -24.42 19.35 -30.24
CA SER A 362 -25.81 19.40 -30.67
C SER A 362 -26.19 18.17 -31.46
N ASN A 363 -27.37 17.60 -31.14
CA ASN A 363 -27.98 16.52 -31.91
C ASN A 363 -28.73 17.03 -33.16
N LYS A 364 -28.76 18.35 -33.42
CA LYS A 364 -29.38 18.95 -34.61
C LYS A 364 -28.73 18.41 -35.90
N MET A 365 -29.57 18.18 -36.91
CA MET A 365 -29.16 17.71 -38.24
C MET A 365 -28.35 18.79 -38.96
N ILE A 366 -27.16 18.45 -39.46
CA ILE A 366 -26.35 19.37 -40.25
C ILE A 366 -26.90 19.39 -41.67
N THR A 367 -27.27 20.56 -42.19
CA THR A 367 -27.64 20.73 -43.60
C THR A 367 -26.54 21.49 -44.32
N LYS A 368 -25.95 20.87 -45.35
CA LYS A 368 -24.86 21.44 -46.15
C LYS A 368 -25.02 21.10 -47.63
N SER A 369 -24.47 21.94 -48.50
CA SER A 369 -24.51 21.65 -49.94
C SER A 369 -23.44 20.65 -50.35
N TRP A 370 -23.66 19.96 -51.47
CA TRP A 370 -22.67 19.02 -52.04
C TRP A 370 -21.40 19.66 -52.62
N ASP A 371 -21.26 20.98 -52.51
CA ASP A 371 -20.13 21.74 -53.03
C ASP A 371 -19.37 22.52 -51.95
N GLU A 372 -19.82 22.42 -50.69
CA GLU A 372 -19.20 22.89 -49.46
C GLU A 372 -18.73 21.68 -48.62
N PRO A 373 -17.45 21.26 -48.73
CA PRO A 373 -16.85 20.36 -47.76
C PRO A 373 -16.88 20.98 -46.35
N PHE A 374 -17.11 20.17 -45.32
CA PHE A 374 -17.19 20.64 -43.94
C PHE A 374 -16.67 19.61 -42.94
N TYR A 375 -16.28 20.09 -41.77
CA TYR A 375 -15.92 19.27 -40.62
C TYR A 375 -17.02 19.36 -39.55
N VAL A 376 -16.99 18.45 -38.59
CA VAL A 376 -17.90 18.48 -37.44
C VAL A 376 -17.08 18.65 -36.18
N ASN A 377 -17.37 19.71 -35.43
CA ASN A 377 -16.76 19.92 -34.13
C ASN A 377 -17.26 18.84 -33.18
N LEU A 378 -16.32 18.09 -32.62
CA LEU A 378 -16.52 17.06 -31.61
C LEU A 378 -15.75 17.46 -30.37
N ASN A 379 -16.42 17.44 -29.22
CA ASN A 379 -15.74 17.50 -27.95
C ASN A 379 -15.12 16.12 -27.68
N LYS A 380 -13.82 16.10 -27.40
CA LYS A 380 -12.99 14.90 -27.32
C LYS A 380 -12.07 14.96 -26.12
N TYR A 381 -11.93 13.85 -25.41
CA TYR A 381 -10.88 13.63 -24.44
C TYR A 381 -10.30 12.21 -24.64
N PRO A 382 -8.98 12.05 -24.79
CA PRO A 382 -7.95 13.10 -24.80
C PRO A 382 -7.98 13.95 -26.09
N SER A 383 -7.25 15.06 -26.12
CA SER A 383 -7.24 15.97 -27.29
C SER A 383 -6.64 15.33 -28.57
N ASN A 384 -5.76 14.33 -28.41
CA ASN A 384 -5.04 13.63 -29.48
C ASN A 384 -5.69 12.31 -29.95
N CYS A 385 -6.97 12.06 -29.63
CA CYS A 385 -7.76 10.91 -30.12
C CYS A 385 -7.51 10.58 -31.61
N LYS A 386 -7.18 9.32 -31.92
CA LYS A 386 -7.13 8.79 -33.30
C LYS A 386 -8.53 8.35 -33.72
N PHE A 387 -9.12 8.97 -34.75
CA PHE A 387 -10.50 8.69 -35.15
C PHE A 387 -10.65 7.61 -36.21
N GLN A 388 -11.80 6.93 -36.21
CA GLN A 388 -12.30 6.16 -37.34
C GLN A 388 -13.66 6.71 -37.78
N TRP A 389 -13.77 7.04 -39.06
CA TRP A 389 -14.96 7.62 -39.67
C TRP A 389 -15.62 6.63 -40.63
N LYS A 390 -16.96 6.60 -40.66
CA LYS A 390 -17.73 5.79 -41.62
C LYS A 390 -19.01 6.51 -42.02
N SER A 391 -19.26 6.65 -43.33
CA SER A 391 -20.59 7.05 -43.81
C SER A 391 -21.51 5.84 -43.89
N SER A 392 -22.76 6.02 -43.47
CA SER A 392 -23.84 5.05 -43.73
C SER A 392 -24.26 4.99 -45.20
N ASP A 393 -24.05 6.06 -45.96
CA ASP A 393 -24.22 6.08 -47.41
C ASP A 393 -23.14 6.96 -48.07
N PRO A 394 -22.00 6.35 -48.48
CA PRO A 394 -20.92 7.03 -49.20
C PRO A 394 -21.34 7.64 -50.55
N LYS A 395 -22.52 7.30 -51.10
CA LYS A 395 -23.06 7.90 -52.34
C LYS A 395 -23.76 9.23 -52.06
N ILE A 396 -24.32 9.42 -50.86
CA ILE A 396 -24.88 10.71 -50.40
C ILE A 396 -23.77 11.63 -49.89
N ALA A 397 -22.95 11.16 -48.95
CA ALA A 397 -21.78 11.89 -48.45
C ALA A 397 -20.65 10.93 -48.09
N SER A 398 -19.43 11.24 -48.51
CA SER A 398 -18.22 10.55 -48.04
C SER A 398 -17.56 11.34 -46.91
N VAL A 399 -16.75 10.65 -46.12
CA VAL A 399 -15.89 11.22 -45.08
C VAL A 399 -14.50 10.62 -45.24
N ASP A 400 -13.44 11.44 -45.12
CA ASP A 400 -12.05 10.97 -45.14
C ASP A 400 -11.52 10.65 -43.73
N MET A 401 -10.25 10.26 -43.62
CA MET A 401 -9.63 9.87 -42.35
C MET A 401 -9.51 11.05 -41.37
N GLN A 402 -9.45 12.28 -41.89
CA GLN A 402 -9.39 13.53 -41.13
C GLN A 402 -10.79 14.06 -40.73
N GLY A 403 -11.87 13.36 -41.12
CA GLY A 403 -13.24 13.75 -40.78
C GLY A 403 -13.85 14.80 -41.71
N LYS A 404 -13.24 15.08 -42.86
CA LYS A 404 -13.78 16.01 -43.86
C LYS A 404 -14.96 15.35 -44.56
N ILE A 405 -16.15 15.88 -44.34
CA ILE A 405 -17.37 15.40 -44.99
C ILE A 405 -17.54 16.12 -46.32
N ILE A 406 -17.73 15.35 -47.38
CA ILE A 406 -17.96 15.84 -48.75
C ILE A 406 -19.29 15.27 -49.24
N GLY A 407 -20.27 16.15 -49.47
CA GLY A 407 -21.53 15.76 -50.09
C GLY A 407 -21.32 15.36 -51.56
N LYS A 408 -21.85 14.19 -51.94
CA LYS A 408 -21.78 13.65 -53.31
C LYS A 408 -23.14 13.65 -54.01
N LYS A 409 -24.25 13.46 -53.28
CA LYS A 409 -25.61 13.46 -53.84
C LYS A 409 -26.59 14.01 -52.82
N ARG A 410 -27.67 14.66 -53.28
CA ARG A 410 -28.78 15.11 -52.42
C ARG A 410 -29.41 13.93 -51.71
N GLY A 411 -29.59 14.03 -50.39
CA GLY A 411 -30.13 12.97 -49.54
C GLY A 411 -29.82 13.24 -48.06
N THR A 412 -30.21 12.30 -47.20
CA THR A 412 -29.86 12.33 -45.77
C THR A 412 -29.15 11.03 -45.41
N CYS A 413 -28.04 11.12 -44.69
CA CYS A 413 -27.29 9.98 -44.18
C CYS A 413 -26.79 10.26 -42.76
N LYS A 414 -26.33 9.21 -42.06
CA LYS A 414 -25.52 9.34 -40.84
C LYS A 414 -24.03 9.23 -41.17
N ILE A 415 -23.21 10.08 -40.58
CA ILE A 415 -21.76 9.87 -40.45
C ILE A 415 -21.51 9.34 -39.04
N TYR A 416 -20.82 8.23 -38.93
CA TYR A 416 -20.38 7.62 -37.66
C TYR A 416 -18.93 7.95 -37.40
N VAL A 417 -18.62 8.21 -36.13
CA VAL A 417 -17.26 8.46 -35.66
C VAL A 417 -17.06 7.88 -34.27
N TYR A 418 -15.92 7.25 -34.05
CA TYR A 418 -15.42 6.88 -32.73
C TYR A 418 -13.91 7.10 -32.68
N ALA A 419 -13.38 7.36 -31.49
CA ALA A 419 -11.94 7.29 -31.25
C ALA A 419 -11.55 5.82 -31.11
N LYS A 420 -10.53 5.40 -31.87
CA LYS A 420 -10.02 4.03 -31.86
C LYS A 420 -9.37 3.73 -30.50
N GLU A 421 -9.44 2.48 -30.09
CA GLU A 421 -8.58 1.98 -29.03
C GLU A 421 -7.11 2.10 -29.44
N ASP A 422 -6.25 2.43 -28.49
CA ASP A 422 -4.79 2.35 -28.63
C ASP A 422 -4.18 1.71 -27.36
N GLU A 423 -2.87 1.81 -27.18
CA GLU A 423 -2.15 1.26 -26.02
C GLU A 423 -2.59 1.90 -24.69
N HIS A 424 -3.07 3.15 -24.72
CA HIS A 424 -3.37 4.00 -23.57
C HIS A 424 -4.87 4.08 -23.25
N TYR A 425 -5.72 4.03 -24.28
CA TYR A 425 -7.12 4.42 -24.20
C TYR A 425 -8.08 3.39 -24.80
N GLU A 426 -9.19 3.10 -24.11
CA GLU A 426 -10.30 2.27 -24.60
C GLU A 426 -11.04 2.95 -25.76
N ARG A 427 -11.58 2.18 -26.70
CA ARG A 427 -12.41 2.69 -27.81
C ARG A 427 -13.57 3.54 -27.29
N SER A 428 -13.77 4.75 -27.84
CA SER A 428 -14.91 5.59 -27.45
C SER A 428 -16.26 5.00 -27.89
N ALA A 429 -17.33 5.45 -27.23
CA ALA A 429 -18.68 5.33 -27.78
C ALA A 429 -18.75 5.92 -29.21
N THR A 430 -19.61 5.35 -30.06
CA THR A 430 -19.76 5.82 -31.45
C THR A 430 -20.78 6.95 -31.54
N VAL A 431 -20.32 8.15 -31.89
CA VAL A 431 -21.18 9.30 -32.17
C VAL A 431 -21.77 9.15 -33.57
N SER A 432 -23.08 9.40 -33.70
CA SER A 432 -23.77 9.43 -34.99
C SER A 432 -24.26 10.84 -35.35
N ILE A 433 -23.88 11.30 -36.54
CA ILE A 433 -24.11 12.67 -37.01
C ILE A 433 -25.09 12.61 -38.18
N LYS A 434 -26.32 13.10 -37.98
CA LYS A 434 -27.32 13.23 -39.05
C LYS A 434 -26.92 14.38 -39.99
N VAL A 435 -26.68 14.06 -41.27
CA VAL A 435 -26.30 15.01 -42.32
C VAL A 435 -27.35 14.99 -43.44
N LYS A 436 -27.88 16.16 -43.80
CA LYS A 436 -28.66 16.37 -45.01
C LYS A 436 -27.80 17.10 -46.04
N ILE A 437 -27.57 16.46 -47.19
CA ILE A 437 -26.91 17.07 -48.34
C ILE A 437 -27.97 17.68 -49.26
N VAL A 438 -27.81 18.96 -49.60
CA VAL A 438 -28.67 19.72 -50.53
C VAL A 438 -27.92 20.13 -51.81
N PRO A 439 -28.61 20.58 -52.87
CA PRO A 439 -27.97 21.00 -54.12
C PRO A 439 -27.00 22.18 -53.92
N GLY A 440 -25.82 22.09 -54.51
CA GLY A 440 -24.74 23.06 -54.34
C GLY A 440 -24.73 24.23 -55.31
N LYS A 441 -23.91 25.25 -55.03
CA LYS A 441 -23.87 26.47 -55.86
C LYS A 441 -23.26 26.17 -57.23
N ILE A 442 -23.87 26.73 -58.28
CA ILE A 442 -23.32 26.61 -59.64
C ILE A 442 -21.99 27.37 -59.74
N LYS A 443 -20.95 26.68 -60.22
CA LYS A 443 -19.57 27.19 -60.33
C LYS A 443 -19.26 27.66 -61.77
N LYS A 444 -18.28 28.57 -61.89
CA LYS A 444 -17.78 29.16 -63.15
C LYS A 444 -18.89 29.65 -64.09
N ILE A 445 -19.83 30.47 -63.59
CA ILE A 445 -20.80 31.14 -64.48
C ILE A 445 -20.07 32.27 -65.22
N HIS A 446 -20.29 32.34 -66.53
CA HIS A 446 -19.75 33.39 -67.38
C HIS A 446 -20.84 33.91 -68.33
N LEU A 447 -20.81 35.22 -68.56
CA LEU A 447 -21.73 35.97 -69.41
C LEU A 447 -20.93 36.57 -70.57
N LYS A 448 -21.24 36.17 -71.81
CA LYS A 448 -20.60 36.73 -73.02
C LYS A 448 -21.64 37.28 -73.99
N ARG A 449 -21.58 38.59 -74.28
CA ARG A 449 -22.38 39.23 -75.34
C ARG A 449 -22.02 38.60 -76.70
N ILE A 450 -23.03 38.40 -77.54
CA ILE A 450 -22.92 37.88 -78.91
C ILE A 450 -23.70 38.81 -79.85
N SER A 451 -23.36 38.76 -81.15
CA SER A 451 -24.05 39.47 -82.22
C SER A 451 -25.57 39.34 -82.17
N GLY A 452 -26.28 40.41 -82.54
CA GLY A 452 -27.74 40.43 -82.67
C GLY A 452 -28.54 40.34 -81.36
N ARG A 453 -28.26 41.23 -80.39
CA ARG A 453 -29.00 41.38 -79.11
C ARG A 453 -29.14 40.07 -78.32
N LYS A 454 -28.05 39.29 -78.26
CA LYS A 454 -27.96 37.97 -77.61
C LYS A 454 -26.93 37.95 -76.49
N LEU A 455 -27.22 37.17 -75.44
CA LEU A 455 -26.31 36.89 -74.33
C LEU A 455 -26.10 35.38 -74.20
N LYS A 456 -24.85 34.92 -74.33
CA LYS A 456 -24.47 33.55 -73.99
C LYS A 456 -24.25 33.45 -72.48
N VAL A 457 -24.98 32.55 -71.84
CA VAL A 457 -24.79 32.18 -70.44
C VAL A 457 -24.18 30.79 -70.41
N THR A 458 -23.02 30.63 -69.76
CA THR A 458 -22.32 29.35 -69.60
C THR A 458 -21.98 29.08 -68.15
N TRP A 459 -21.95 27.82 -67.74
CA TRP A 459 -21.56 27.40 -66.38
C TRP A 459 -20.74 26.09 -66.40
N LYS A 460 -20.06 25.77 -65.28
CA LYS A 460 -19.47 24.44 -65.10
C LYS A 460 -20.61 23.41 -64.99
N LYS A 461 -20.60 22.40 -65.89
CA LYS A 461 -21.52 21.25 -65.84
C LYS A 461 -21.39 20.53 -64.50
N ASP A 462 -22.53 20.16 -63.91
CA ASP A 462 -22.59 19.30 -62.72
C ASP A 462 -23.75 18.30 -62.90
N THR A 463 -23.42 17.04 -63.17
CA THR A 463 -24.39 15.97 -63.41
C THR A 463 -25.21 15.60 -62.17
N ARG A 464 -24.88 16.16 -61.00
CA ARG A 464 -25.64 15.97 -59.76
C ARG A 464 -26.96 16.73 -59.75
N PHE A 465 -27.21 17.71 -60.62
CA PHE A 465 -28.55 18.29 -60.79
C PHE A 465 -29.47 17.40 -61.64
N ASP A 466 -30.77 17.66 -61.64
CA ASP A 466 -31.70 17.13 -62.67
C ASP A 466 -31.90 18.14 -63.80
N GLY A 467 -31.71 19.43 -63.50
CA GLY A 467 -31.87 20.52 -64.44
C GLY A 467 -31.44 21.86 -63.84
N TYR A 468 -31.66 22.91 -64.62
CA TYR A 468 -31.23 24.28 -64.29
C TYR A 468 -32.36 25.27 -64.54
N TRP A 469 -32.39 26.33 -63.75
CA TRP A 469 -33.21 27.52 -63.94
C TRP A 469 -32.29 28.71 -64.25
N VAL A 470 -32.63 29.49 -65.28
CA VAL A 470 -31.98 30.76 -65.57
C VAL A 470 -33.03 31.87 -65.53
N ASP A 471 -32.95 32.71 -64.50
CA ASP A 471 -33.79 33.89 -64.34
C ASP A 471 -33.01 35.11 -64.84
N TYR A 472 -33.62 35.97 -65.68
CA TYR A 472 -32.95 37.17 -66.18
C TYR A 472 -33.92 38.37 -66.28
N GLY A 473 -33.49 39.53 -65.80
CA GLY A 473 -34.28 40.77 -65.76
C GLY A 473 -33.39 42.02 -65.81
N THR A 474 -34.00 43.19 -65.91
CA THR A 474 -33.31 44.50 -65.90
C THR A 474 -33.34 45.19 -64.53
N LYS A 475 -34.24 44.80 -63.63
CA LYS A 475 -34.29 45.31 -62.25
C LYS A 475 -33.39 44.50 -61.31
N LYS A 476 -32.67 45.19 -60.42
CA LYS A 476 -31.78 44.56 -59.42
C LYS A 476 -32.52 43.57 -58.51
N ASN A 477 -33.80 43.76 -58.23
CA ASN A 477 -34.61 42.87 -57.40
C ASN A 477 -35.25 41.69 -58.16
N MET A 478 -35.00 41.55 -59.47
CA MET A 478 -35.55 40.48 -60.33
C MET A 478 -37.09 40.47 -60.47
N LEU A 479 -37.80 41.53 -60.06
CA LEU A 479 -39.28 41.61 -60.22
C LEU A 479 -39.73 41.60 -61.69
N ASP A 480 -38.87 42.01 -62.62
CA ASP A 480 -39.13 41.96 -64.07
C ASP A 480 -38.50 40.72 -64.75
N SER A 481 -38.07 39.73 -63.97
CA SER A 481 -37.30 38.60 -64.51
C SER A 481 -38.16 37.60 -65.30
N ARG A 482 -37.60 37.12 -66.40
CA ARG A 482 -38.09 35.96 -67.15
C ARG A 482 -37.31 34.73 -66.74
N GLN A 483 -38.00 33.62 -66.51
CA GLN A 483 -37.40 32.34 -66.16
C GLN A 483 -37.31 31.40 -67.37
N LEU A 484 -36.20 30.67 -67.46
CA LEU A 484 -36.04 29.54 -68.39
C LEU A 484 -35.74 28.26 -67.60
N THR A 485 -36.63 27.27 -67.73
CA THR A 485 -36.44 25.92 -67.17
C THR A 485 -35.69 25.02 -68.16
N ILE A 486 -34.68 24.30 -67.67
CA ILE A 486 -33.83 23.39 -68.43
C ILE A 486 -33.89 22.01 -67.79
N ASN A 487 -34.74 21.13 -68.33
CA ASN A 487 -34.93 19.75 -67.85
C ASN A 487 -33.80 18.78 -68.32
N ASN A 488 -32.54 19.21 -68.31
CA ASN A 488 -31.41 18.42 -68.76
C ASN A 488 -30.12 18.79 -68.01
N SER A 489 -29.66 17.89 -67.13
CA SER A 489 -28.44 18.06 -66.33
C SER A 489 -27.14 18.14 -67.15
N ASN A 490 -27.14 17.62 -68.38
CA ASN A 490 -25.99 17.68 -69.29
C ASN A 490 -25.79 19.07 -69.94
N LYS A 491 -26.81 19.94 -69.91
CA LYS A 491 -26.72 21.28 -70.53
C LYS A 491 -25.88 22.23 -69.66
N ASN A 492 -24.92 22.92 -70.28
CA ASN A 492 -24.01 23.85 -69.62
C ASN A 492 -23.99 25.26 -70.24
N ARG A 493 -24.87 25.50 -71.23
CA ARG A 493 -24.96 26.75 -71.98
C ARG A 493 -26.40 27.04 -72.43
N ILE A 494 -26.77 28.31 -72.47
CA ILE A 494 -27.93 28.82 -73.21
C ILE A 494 -27.61 30.16 -73.89
N TYR A 495 -28.49 30.58 -74.80
CA TYR A 495 -28.46 31.86 -75.47
C TYR A 495 -29.77 32.59 -75.17
N LEU A 496 -29.70 33.66 -74.40
CA LEU A 496 -30.82 34.60 -74.21
C LEU A 496 -30.91 35.46 -75.48
N LYS A 497 -32.10 35.56 -76.06
CA LYS A 497 -32.38 36.29 -77.32
C LYS A 497 -33.27 37.50 -77.06
N ASN A 498 -33.35 38.40 -78.03
CA ASN A 498 -34.29 39.54 -78.06
C ASN A 498 -34.16 40.48 -76.84
N LEU A 499 -32.92 40.70 -76.38
CA LEU A 499 -32.63 41.60 -75.27
C LEU A 499 -32.74 43.08 -75.70
N LYS A 500 -33.02 43.98 -74.75
CA LYS A 500 -33.07 45.42 -74.98
C LYS A 500 -31.64 45.98 -75.06
N HIS A 501 -31.40 46.85 -76.03
CA HIS A 501 -30.10 47.49 -76.26
C HIS A 501 -29.80 48.57 -75.21
N LYS A 502 -28.52 48.75 -74.86
CA LYS A 502 -28.03 49.69 -73.83
C LYS A 502 -28.71 49.50 -72.46
N LYS A 503 -29.08 48.25 -72.11
CA LYS A 503 -29.69 47.93 -70.80
C LYS A 503 -28.81 46.96 -70.00
N LYS A 504 -28.73 47.22 -68.70
CA LYS A 504 -28.09 46.33 -67.72
C LYS A 504 -29.04 45.17 -67.42
N TYR A 505 -28.50 43.96 -67.52
CA TYR A 505 -29.20 42.71 -67.20
C TYR A 505 -28.59 42.06 -65.97
N TYR A 506 -29.46 41.59 -65.08
CA TYR A 506 -29.15 40.74 -63.94
C TYR A 506 -29.53 39.31 -64.33
N VAL A 507 -28.60 38.36 -64.21
CA VAL A 507 -28.81 36.95 -64.55
C VAL A 507 -28.54 36.10 -63.31
N ILE A 508 -29.50 35.29 -62.92
CA ILE A 508 -29.38 34.27 -61.88
C ILE A 508 -29.38 32.90 -62.56
N VAL A 509 -28.43 32.05 -62.20
CA VAL A 509 -28.45 30.62 -62.57
C VAL A 509 -28.58 29.80 -61.29
N ARG A 510 -29.58 28.93 -61.24
CA ARG A 510 -29.81 27.95 -60.17
C ARG A 510 -29.85 26.55 -60.77
N GLY A 511 -29.35 25.57 -60.03
CA GLY A 511 -29.54 24.15 -60.34
C GLY A 511 -30.61 23.59 -59.42
N TYR A 512 -31.32 22.55 -59.84
CA TYR A 512 -32.32 21.91 -58.98
C TYR A 512 -32.22 20.39 -58.97
N LYS A 513 -32.71 19.80 -57.87
CA LYS A 513 -33.07 18.37 -57.76
C LYS A 513 -34.56 18.23 -57.53
N LYS A 514 -35.19 17.28 -58.22
CA LYS A 514 -36.60 16.90 -58.01
C LYS A 514 -36.69 16.08 -56.72
N VAL A 515 -37.53 16.52 -55.79
CA VAL A 515 -37.74 15.88 -54.49
C VAL A 515 -39.19 15.43 -54.37
N LYS A 516 -39.41 14.13 -54.14
CA LYS A 516 -40.76 13.60 -53.86
C LYS A 516 -41.25 14.12 -52.50
N LYS A 517 -42.40 14.79 -52.49
CA LYS A 517 -43.13 15.23 -51.28
C LYS A 517 -44.59 14.79 -51.44
N GLY A 518 -44.97 13.74 -50.72
CA GLY A 518 -46.24 13.03 -50.95
C GLY A 518 -46.29 12.43 -52.37
N LYS A 519 -47.38 12.70 -53.11
CA LYS A 519 -47.58 12.24 -54.50
C LYS A 519 -46.89 13.11 -55.57
N ARG A 520 -46.28 14.26 -55.22
CA ARG A 520 -45.71 15.22 -56.19
C ARG A 520 -44.19 15.35 -56.07
N TYR A 521 -43.52 15.78 -57.15
CA TYR A 521 -42.10 16.15 -57.15
C TYR A 521 -41.96 17.68 -57.15
N ILE A 522 -41.19 18.22 -56.21
CA ILE A 522 -40.93 19.65 -56.03
C ILE A 522 -39.43 19.91 -56.22
N PRO A 523 -39.00 20.97 -56.94
CA PRO A 523 -37.59 21.29 -57.06
C PRO A 523 -36.99 21.88 -55.77
N GLU A 524 -35.94 21.25 -55.27
CA GLU A 524 -35.03 21.79 -54.24
C GLU A 524 -33.88 22.50 -54.96
N PHE A 525 -33.68 23.80 -54.72
CA PHE A 525 -32.75 24.64 -55.49
C PHE A 525 -31.38 24.79 -54.85
N SER A 526 -30.37 25.03 -55.68
CA SER A 526 -29.07 25.55 -55.25
C SER A 526 -29.18 26.98 -54.69
N PRO A 527 -28.20 27.41 -53.88
CA PRO A 527 -27.96 28.82 -53.59
C PRO A 527 -27.92 29.67 -54.87
N VAL A 528 -28.37 30.92 -54.76
CA VAL A 528 -28.37 31.90 -55.86
C VAL A 528 -26.94 32.22 -56.27
N ASN A 529 -26.69 32.24 -57.58
CA ASN A 529 -25.49 32.84 -58.14
C ASN A 529 -25.89 33.85 -59.22
N LYS A 530 -25.53 35.12 -59.00
CA LYS A 530 -26.08 36.29 -59.69
C LYS A 530 -24.97 37.12 -60.30
N LEU A 531 -25.03 37.34 -61.61
CA LEU A 531 -24.08 38.14 -62.36
C LEU A 531 -24.80 39.29 -63.07
N THR A 532 -24.05 40.30 -63.51
CA THR A 532 -24.59 41.44 -64.27
C THR A 532 -23.77 41.74 -65.51
N ILE A 533 -24.42 42.13 -66.60
CA ILE A 533 -23.78 42.57 -67.84
C ILE A 533 -24.64 43.63 -68.53
N THR A 534 -24.03 44.57 -69.25
CA THR A 534 -24.74 45.52 -70.11
C THR A 534 -24.76 44.99 -71.55
N ILE A 535 -25.92 45.01 -72.20
CA ILE A 535 -26.15 44.46 -73.55
C ILE A 535 -26.28 45.56 -74.59
#